data_AF-A0A537JCX2-F1
#
_entry.id   AF-A0A537JCX2-F1
#
_cell.length_a   1.000
_cell.length_b   1.000
_cell.length_c   1.000
_cell.angle_alpha   90.00
_cell.angle_beta   90.00
_cell.angle_gamma   90.00
#
_symmetry.space_group_name_H-M   'P 1'
#
loop_
_entity.id
_entity.type
_entity.pdbx_description
1 polymer ?
#
loop_
_entity_poly.entity_id
_entity_poly.type
_entity_poly.pdbx_seq_one_letter_code
_entity_poly.pdbx_strand_id
1 'polypeptide(L)'
;MRPDRVVLGGRSPHALAIMKDIYLPLYLGDTPIVTMDNDAAELAKYACNAFLSVKISFINEMANVCDALGVNVPDVARVLGLDRRIGPKFLQAGPGFGGSCFPKDTRALIAVARDLGCEVPVVEGAY
;
A
#
# COMPACT_ATOMS: atom_id res chain seq x y z
N MET A 1 -16.66 6.02 -10.74
CA MET A 1 -15.52 5.66 -9.86
C MET A 1 -15.84 4.30 -9.24
N ARG A 2 -14.99 3.27 -9.38
CA ARG A 2 -15.20 1.93 -8.78
C ARG A 2 -13.97 1.60 -7.92
N PRO A 3 -13.96 1.94 -6.62
CA PRO A 3 -12.83 1.67 -5.75
C PRO A 3 -12.80 0.19 -5.35
N ASP A 4 -11.60 -0.33 -5.08
CA ASP A 4 -11.41 -1.69 -4.55
C ASP A 4 -12.03 -1.85 -3.15
N ARG A 5 -12.10 -0.75 -2.38
CA ARG A 5 -12.70 -0.67 -1.04
C ARG A 5 -12.91 0.79 -0.61
N VAL A 6 -13.78 1.01 0.37
CA VAL A 6 -13.93 2.27 1.11
C VAL A 6 -13.52 2.04 2.56
N VAL A 7 -12.69 2.92 3.12
CA VAL A 7 -12.30 2.89 4.54
C VAL A 7 -12.94 4.09 5.22
N LEU A 8 -13.69 3.85 6.30
CA LEU A 8 -14.33 4.88 7.11
C LEU A 8 -13.76 4.83 8.54
N GLY A 9 -13.02 5.87 8.92
CA GLY A 9 -12.59 6.10 10.30
C GLY A 9 -13.65 6.86 11.08
N GLY A 10 -14.02 6.37 12.27
CA GLY A 10 -14.97 7.07 13.12
C GLY A 10 -15.12 6.43 14.50
N ARG A 11 -15.26 7.27 15.53
CA ARG A 11 -15.57 6.82 16.90
C ARG A 11 -17.06 6.90 17.23
N SER A 12 -17.84 7.65 16.44
CA SER A 12 -19.30 7.78 16.59
C SER A 12 -20.02 6.81 15.67
N PRO A 13 -20.79 5.84 16.21
CA PRO A 13 -21.61 4.94 15.40
C PRO A 13 -22.62 5.71 14.51
N HIS A 14 -23.16 6.82 15.01
CA HIS A 14 -24.07 7.67 14.27
C HIS A 14 -23.40 8.33 13.06
N ALA A 15 -22.20 8.88 13.25
CA ALA A 15 -21.44 9.48 12.15
C ALA A 15 -21.05 8.42 11.09
N LEU A 16 -20.64 7.22 11.53
CA LEU A 16 -20.34 6.12 10.61
C LEU A 16 -21.56 5.66 9.82
N ALA A 17 -22.75 5.64 10.43
CA ALA A 17 -24.00 5.32 9.73
C ALA A 17 -24.31 6.35 8.63
N ILE A 18 -24.22 7.65 8.95
CA ILE A 18 -24.40 8.72 7.96
C ILE A 18 -23.41 8.57 6.80
N MET A 19 -22.12 8.33 7.10
CA MET A 19 -21.11 8.16 6.05
C MET A 19 -21.38 6.93 5.17
N LYS A 20 -21.85 5.82 5.76
CA LYS A 20 -22.27 4.64 4.99
C LYS A 20 -23.42 4.98 4.04
N ASP A 21 -24.44 5.70 4.51
CA ASP A 21 -25.59 6.09 3.69
C ASP A 21 -25.20 7.02 2.53
N ILE A 22 -24.19 7.88 2.74
CA ILE A 22 -23.65 8.74 1.66
C ILE A 22 -22.93 7.91 0.59
N TYR A 23 -22.16 6.90 1.00
CA TYR A 23 -21.36 6.10 0.06
C TYR A 23 -22.16 4.97 -0.60
N LEU A 24 -23.24 4.50 0.01
CA LEU A 24 -24.02 3.36 -0.49
C LEU A 24 -24.58 3.56 -1.93
N PRO A 25 -25.10 4.74 -2.32
CA PRO A 25 -25.61 4.97 -3.68
C PRO A 25 -24.51 5.11 -4.73
N LEU A 26 -23.27 5.41 -4.31
CA LEU A 26 -22.16 5.69 -5.22
C LEU A 26 -21.51 4.41 -5.78
N TYR A 27 -21.81 3.26 -5.18
CA TYR A 27 -21.22 1.98 -5.57
C TYR A 27 -22.29 0.92 -5.80
N LEU A 28 -22.13 0.16 -6.88
CA LEU A 28 -23.01 -0.94 -7.27
C LEU A 28 -22.78 -2.15 -6.35
N GLY A 29 -23.17 -2.10 -5.07
CA GLY A 29 -23.29 -3.23 -4.14
C GLY A 29 -22.03 -4.02 -3.76
N ASP A 30 -20.98 -4.01 -4.58
CA ASP A 30 -19.85 -4.94 -4.51
C ASP A 30 -18.60 -4.33 -3.85
N THR A 31 -18.56 -3.02 -3.64
CA THR A 31 -17.43 -2.34 -3.02
C THR A 31 -17.49 -2.54 -1.49
N PRO A 32 -16.54 -3.24 -0.88
CA PRO A 32 -16.53 -3.43 0.57
C PRO A 32 -16.27 -2.10 1.30
N ILE A 33 -17.10 -1.82 2.31
CA ILE A 33 -16.90 -0.71 3.25
C ILE A 33 -16.34 -1.26 4.55
N VAL A 34 -15.14 -0.82 4.92
CA VAL A 34 -14.47 -1.21 6.16
C VAL A 34 -14.53 -0.04 7.15
N THR A 35 -15.18 -0.24 8.28
CA THR A 35 -15.23 0.75 9.36
C THR A 35 -14.22 0.42 10.45
N MET A 36 -13.54 1.44 10.97
CA MET A 36 -12.57 1.34 12.06
C MET A 36 -12.52 2.66 12.84
N ASP A 37 -11.70 2.76 13.88
CA ASP A 37 -11.44 4.04 14.53
C ASP A 37 -10.62 4.98 13.61
N ASN A 38 -10.51 6.26 14.00
CA ASN A 38 -9.82 7.27 13.21
C ASN A 38 -8.34 6.93 13.02
N ASP A 39 -7.66 6.56 14.10
CA ASP A 39 -6.20 6.39 14.14
C ASP A 39 -5.80 5.19 13.26
N ALA A 40 -6.58 4.11 13.30
CA ALA A 40 -6.42 2.94 12.44
C ALA A 40 -6.70 3.27 10.96
N ALA A 41 -7.71 4.09 10.66
CA ALA A 41 -8.00 4.49 9.28
C ALA A 41 -6.88 5.34 8.68
N GLU A 42 -6.34 6.28 9.48
CA GLU A 42 -5.20 7.11 9.11
C GLU A 42 -3.95 6.25 8.88
N LEU A 43 -3.62 5.35 9.82
CA LEU A 43 -2.49 4.44 9.68
C LEU A 43 -2.65 3.52 8.47
N ALA A 44 -3.85 2.99 8.21
CA ALA A 44 -4.11 2.13 7.06
C ALA A 44 -3.77 2.82 5.73
N LYS A 45 -3.99 4.14 5.62
CA LYS A 45 -3.61 4.90 4.43
C LYS A 45 -2.10 4.91 4.21
N TYR A 46 -1.34 5.21 5.26
CA TYR A 46 0.12 5.22 5.19
C TYR A 46 0.69 3.82 4.96
N ALA A 47 0.19 2.81 5.68
CA ALA A 47 0.60 1.42 5.55
C ALA A 47 0.40 0.88 4.13
N CYS A 48 -0.72 1.23 3.47
CA CYS A 48 -0.96 0.82 2.08
C CYS A 48 0.08 1.43 1.13
N ASN A 49 0.37 2.73 1.23
CA ASN A 49 1.35 3.38 0.36
C ASN A 49 2.77 2.86 0.64
N ALA A 50 3.14 2.70 1.92
CA ALA A 50 4.43 2.15 2.32
C ALA A 50 4.63 0.72 1.80
N PHE A 51 3.60 -0.14 1.88
CA PHE A 51 3.69 -1.50 1.35
C PHE A 51 3.88 -1.53 -0.18
N LEU A 52 3.23 -0.62 -0.91
CA LEU A 52 3.45 -0.50 -2.36
C LEU A 52 4.87 -0.02 -2.69
N SER A 53 5.42 0.92 -1.90
CA SER A 53 6.83 1.30 -1.97
C SER A 53 7.75 0.10 -1.75
N VAL A 54 7.51 -0.70 -0.70
CA VAL A 54 8.29 -1.92 -0.40
C VAL A 54 8.25 -2.90 -1.58
N LYS A 55 7.08 -3.13 -2.20
CA LYS A 55 6.98 -4.01 -3.37
C LYS A 55 7.85 -3.53 -4.54
N ILE A 56 7.88 -2.22 -4.80
CA ILE A 56 8.70 -1.62 -5.86
C ILE A 56 10.18 -1.76 -5.54
N SER A 57 10.61 -1.42 -4.32
CA SER A 57 12.01 -1.52 -3.93
C SER A 57 12.49 -2.96 -3.96
N PHE A 58 11.68 -3.90 -3.46
CA PHE A 58 11.97 -5.33 -3.53
C PHE A 58 12.19 -5.82 -4.97
N ILE A 59 11.33 -5.46 -5.92
CA ILE A 59 11.51 -5.93 -7.30
C ILE A 59 12.72 -5.26 -7.98
N ASN A 60 13.08 -4.04 -7.60
CA ASN A 60 14.30 -3.39 -8.07
C ASN A 60 15.57 -4.08 -7.53
N GLU A 61 15.57 -4.51 -6.27
CA GLU A 61 16.65 -5.32 -5.72
C GLU A 61 16.77 -6.66 -6.46
N MET A 62 15.65 -7.30 -6.76
CA MET A 62 15.65 -8.53 -7.57
C MET A 62 16.14 -8.29 -9.00
N ALA A 63 15.92 -7.10 -9.57
CA ALA A 63 16.48 -6.74 -10.88
C ALA A 63 18.01 -6.76 -10.85
N ASN A 64 18.63 -6.19 -9.81
CA ASN A 64 20.09 -6.23 -9.65
C ASN A 64 20.61 -7.67 -9.53
N VAL A 65 19.90 -8.54 -8.81
CA VAL A 65 20.24 -9.97 -8.72
C VAL A 65 20.08 -10.65 -10.09
N CYS A 66 19.02 -10.34 -10.83
CA CYS A 66 18.80 -10.87 -12.17
C CYS A 66 19.92 -10.46 -13.13
N ASP A 67 20.36 -9.20 -13.07
CA ASP A 67 21.48 -8.68 -13.88
C ASP A 67 22.78 -9.44 -13.58
N ALA A 68 23.09 -9.68 -12.30
CA ALA A 68 24.26 -10.44 -11.89
C ALA A 68 24.23 -11.91 -12.35
N LEU A 69 23.03 -12.48 -12.48
CA LEU A 69 22.82 -13.85 -12.96
C LEU A 69 22.66 -13.95 -14.49
N GLY A 70 22.53 -12.82 -15.19
CA GLY A 70 22.22 -12.80 -16.63
C GLY A 70 20.81 -13.31 -16.97
N VAL A 71 19.85 -13.14 -16.06
CA VAL A 71 18.45 -13.56 -16.25
C VAL A 71 17.50 -12.36 -16.31
N ASN A 72 16.27 -12.58 -16.77
CA ASN A 72 15.33 -11.51 -17.08
C ASN A 72 14.34 -11.25 -15.90
N VAL A 73 14.40 -10.07 -15.29
CA VAL A 73 13.53 -9.71 -14.15
C VAL A 73 12.02 -9.78 -14.42
N PRO A 74 11.47 -9.45 -15.61
CA PRO A 74 10.06 -9.64 -15.92
C PRO A 74 9.59 -11.10 -15.84
N ASP A 75 10.46 -12.08 -16.11
CA ASP A 75 10.11 -13.49 -15.95
C ASP A 75 9.97 -13.87 -14.47
N VAL A 76 10.87 -13.38 -13.62
CA VAL A 76 10.78 -13.53 -12.16
C VAL A 76 9.54 -12.82 -11.61
N ALA A 77 9.31 -11.57 -12.02
CA ALA A 77 8.14 -10.79 -11.63
C ALA A 77 6.82 -11.46 -12.02
N ARG A 78 6.78 -12.10 -13.20
CA ARG A 78 5.62 -12.87 -13.67
C ARG A 78 5.36 -14.08 -12.78
N VAL A 79 6.38 -14.83 -12.39
CA VAL A 79 6.23 -15.96 -11.47
C VAL A 79 5.70 -15.49 -10.11
N LEU A 80 6.28 -14.41 -9.55
CA LEU A 80 5.79 -13.81 -8.30
C LEU A 80 4.33 -13.36 -8.42
N GLY A 81 3.98 -12.71 -9.53
CA GLY A 81 2.64 -12.15 -9.76
C GLY A 81 1.53 -13.19 -9.95
N LEU A 82 1.88 -14.42 -10.38
CA LEU A 82 0.94 -15.54 -10.48
C LEU A 82 0.56 -16.12 -9.11
N ASP A 83 1.38 -15.89 -8.08
CA ASP A 83 1.02 -16.24 -6.71
C ASP A 83 -0.09 -15.30 -6.22
N ARG A 84 -1.27 -15.88 -5.96
CA ARG A 84 -2.47 -15.14 -5.53
C ARG A 84 -2.28 -14.40 -4.20
N ARG A 85 -1.28 -14.76 -3.40
CA ARG A 85 -0.93 -14.08 -2.14
C ARG A 85 -0.15 -12.78 -2.38
N ILE A 86 0.55 -12.66 -3.51
CA ILE A 86 1.40 -11.52 -3.87
C ILE A 86 0.70 -10.58 -4.84
N GLY A 87 0.13 -11.16 -5.90
CA GLY A 87 -0.53 -10.44 -6.99
C GLY A 87 0.44 -9.69 -7.92
N PRO A 88 0.04 -9.45 -9.19
CA PRO A 88 0.93 -9.00 -10.25
C PRO A 88 1.18 -7.47 -10.28
N LYS A 89 0.40 -6.68 -9.55
CA LYS A 89 0.51 -5.22 -9.57
C LYS A 89 1.70 -4.76 -8.72
N PHE A 90 2.34 -3.66 -9.14
CA PHE A 90 3.50 -3.05 -8.46
C PHE A 90 4.70 -4.01 -8.37
N LEU A 91 4.97 -4.75 -9.46
CA LEU A 91 6.12 -5.64 -9.63
C LEU A 91 6.89 -5.30 -10.93
N GLN A 92 6.84 -4.03 -11.34
CA GLN A 92 7.58 -3.52 -12.49
C GLN A 92 8.89 -2.91 -11.99
N ALA A 93 10.02 -3.57 -12.26
CA ALA A 93 11.33 -3.01 -11.95
C ALA A 93 11.61 -1.76 -12.80
N GLY A 94 12.36 -0.81 -12.23
CA GLY A 94 12.67 0.46 -12.86
C GLY A 94 13.55 1.36 -11.97
N PRO A 95 13.58 2.68 -12.22
CA PRO A 95 14.47 3.60 -11.52
C PRO A 95 14.08 3.90 -10.05
N GLY A 96 13.13 3.16 -9.48
CA GLY A 96 12.53 3.45 -8.17
C GLY A 96 11.11 4.00 -8.27
N PHE A 97 10.56 4.41 -7.11
CA PHE A 97 9.25 5.06 -7.04
C PHE A 97 9.37 6.57 -6.85
N GLY A 98 8.39 7.31 -7.36
CA GLY A 98 8.34 8.77 -7.26
C GLY A 98 6.91 9.30 -7.10
N GLY A 99 6.68 10.52 -7.58
CA GLY A 99 5.41 11.21 -7.44
C GLY A 99 5.22 11.83 -6.05
N SER A 100 4.07 12.49 -5.85
CA SER A 100 3.80 13.22 -4.62
C SER A 100 3.47 12.31 -3.44
N CYS A 101 2.92 11.10 -3.67
CA CYS A 101 2.36 10.28 -2.61
C CYS A 101 3.36 9.33 -1.96
N PHE A 102 4.04 8.47 -2.71
CA PHE A 102 4.86 7.41 -2.10
C PHE A 102 6.06 7.96 -1.29
N PRO A 103 6.90 8.87 -1.81
CA PRO A 103 8.03 9.38 -1.03
C PRO A 103 7.60 10.13 0.22
N LYS A 104 6.53 10.94 0.16
CA LYS A 104 6.08 11.71 1.33
C LYS A 104 5.42 10.82 2.38
N ASP A 105 4.58 9.88 1.97
CA ASP A 105 3.81 9.05 2.89
C ASP A 105 4.70 8.01 3.57
N THR A 106 5.64 7.40 2.83
CA THR A 106 6.63 6.46 3.40
C THR A 106 7.52 7.16 4.43
N ARG A 107 8.04 8.36 4.12
CA ARG A 107 8.82 9.15 5.09
C ARG A 107 8.00 9.57 6.31
N ALA A 108 6.74 9.98 6.11
CA ALA A 108 5.85 10.35 7.21
C ALA A 108 5.60 9.16 8.15
N LEU A 109 5.37 7.95 7.60
CA LEU A 109 5.21 6.74 8.42
C LEU A 109 6.47 6.44 9.24
N ILE A 110 7.66 6.52 8.62
CA ILE A 110 8.94 6.30 9.32
C ILE A 110 9.11 7.31 10.47
N ALA A 111 8.82 8.59 10.22
CA ALA A 111 8.92 9.63 11.23
C ALA A 111 7.98 9.37 12.41
N VAL A 112 6.70 9.10 12.13
CA VAL A 112 5.71 8.79 13.18
C VAL A 112 6.08 7.52 13.95
N ALA A 113 6.56 6.47 13.28
CA ALA A 113 7.00 5.25 13.95
C ALA A 113 8.16 5.53 14.91
N ARG A 114 9.14 6.33 14.48
CA ARG A 114 10.28 6.74 15.32
C ARG A 114 9.84 7.56 16.54
N ASP A 115 8.93 8.51 16.37
CA ASP A 115 8.39 9.31 17.48
C ASP A 115 7.66 8.46 18.52
N LEU A 116 7.07 7.34 18.09
CA LEU A 116 6.43 6.34 18.96
C LEU A 116 7.40 5.30 19.53
N GLY A 117 8.69 5.35 19.20
CA GLY A 117 9.68 4.36 19.62
C GLY A 117 9.57 3.00 18.92
N CYS A 118 8.95 2.96 17.74
CA CYS A 118 8.78 1.76 16.93
C CYS A 118 9.78 1.74 15.76
N GLU A 119 10.49 0.62 15.60
CA GLU A 119 11.37 0.41 14.45
C GLU A 119 10.59 -0.20 13.27
N VAL A 120 10.80 0.34 12.07
CA VAL A 120 10.16 -0.12 10.82
C VAL A 120 11.20 -0.38 9.72
N PRO A 121 12.20 -1.26 9.96
CA PRO A 121 13.37 -1.41 9.09
C PRO A 121 13.02 -1.83 7.66
N VAL A 122 11.92 -2.58 7.47
CA VAL A 122 11.44 -2.96 6.14
C VAL A 122 10.96 -1.75 5.35
N VAL A 123 10.31 -0.79 6.00
CA VAL A 123 9.82 0.43 5.35
C VAL A 123 10.97 1.41 5.15
N GLU A 124 11.90 1.49 6.09
CA GLU A 124 13.12 2.31 5.97
C GLU A 124 14.00 1.84 4.81
N GLY A 125 14.21 0.53 4.66
CA GLY A 125 15.00 -0.02 3.55
C GLY A 125 14.34 0.13 2.18
N ALA A 126 13.03 0.41 2.13
CA ALA A 126 12.35 0.68 0.88
C ALA A 126 12.57 2.11 0.36
N TYR A 127 12.97 3.06 1.21
CA TYR A 127 13.20 4.46 0.84
C TYR A 127 14.68 4.70 0.47
#